data_AF-A0A655JC81-F1
#
_entry.id   AF-A0A655JC81-F1
#
_cell.length_a   1.000
_cell.length_b   1.000
_cell.length_c   1.000
_cell.angle_alpha   90.00
_cell.angle_beta   90.00
_cell.angle_gamma   90.00
#
_symmetry.space_group_name_H-M   'P 1'
#
loop_
_entity.id
_entity.type
_entity.pdbx_description
1 polymer ?
#
loop_
_entity_poly.entity_id
_entity_poly.type
_entity_poly.pdbx_seq_one_letter_code
_entity_poly.pdbx_strand_id
1 'polypeptide(L)' 'MRLAGASGTPKPRFGHGVVTELGAGVRLLGCYHPSQQNMFTGRLTPTMLDDIFREAKKLAGIE' A
#
# COMPACT_ATOMS: atom_id res chain seq x y z
N MET A 1 12.70 5.33 9.61
CA MET A 1 12.64 3.94 9.12
C MET A 1 12.96 3.93 7.63
N ARG A 2 14.20 3.61 7.24
CA ARG A 2 14.57 3.40 5.84
C ARG A 2 14.29 1.93 5.54
N LEU A 3 13.24 1.64 4.76
CA LEU A 3 13.16 0.36 4.07
C LEU A 3 14.37 0.30 3.16
N ALA A 4 15.12 -0.80 3.19
CA ALA A 4 16.28 -1.01 2.34
C ALA A 4 15.83 -1.09 0.87
N GLY A 5 15.61 0.06 0.23
CA GLY A 5 15.63 0.15 -1.21
C GLY A 5 17.06 -0.11 -1.63
N ALA A 6 17.30 -1.25 -2.29
CA ALA A 6 18.59 -1.55 -2.88
C ALA A 6 19.08 -0.33 -3.65
N SER A 7 20.31 0.13 -3.39
CA SER A 7 20.91 1.29 -4.06
C SER A 7 20.95 1.04 -5.57
N GLY A 8 19.95 1.52 -6.30
CA GLY A 8 19.79 1.29 -7.73
C GLY A 8 18.36 1.12 -8.22
N THR A 9 17.39 0.79 -7.35
CA THR A 9 15.98 0.67 -7.78
C THR A 9 15.21 1.99 -7.64
N PRO A 10 14.33 2.33 -8.60
CA PRO A 10 13.47 3.51 -8.49
C PRO A 10 12.67 3.50 -7.19
N LYS A 11 12.49 4.67 -6.58
CA LYS A 11 11.64 4.79 -5.38
C LYS A 11 10.22 4.32 -5.72
N PRO A 12 9.58 3.52 -4.85
CA PRO A 12 8.19 3.14 -5.02
C PRO A 12 7.30 4.37 -5.22
N ARG A 13 6.38 4.29 -6.18
CA ARG A 13 5.40 5.36 -6.37
C ARG A 13 4.41 5.35 -5.20
N PHE A 14 4.11 6.52 -4.66
CA PHE A 14 3.02 6.64 -3.70
C PHE A 14 1.66 6.60 -4.43
N GLY A 15 0.75 5.78 -3.93
CA GLY A 15 -0.61 5.65 -4.45
C GLY A 15 -1.37 4.57 -3.68
N HIS A 16 -2.69 4.70 -3.59
CA HIS A 16 -3.53 3.65 -3.04
C HIS A 16 -3.63 2.49 -4.02
N GLY A 17 -3.43 1.26 -3.55
CA GLY A 17 -3.42 0.05 -4.39
C GLY A 17 -2.11 -0.19 -5.15
N VAL A 18 -1.12 0.71 -5.04
CA VAL A 18 0.17 0.51 -5.71
C VAL A 18 0.95 -0.59 -4.99
N VAL A 19 1.36 -1.62 -5.72
CA VAL A 19 2.25 -2.66 -5.22
C VAL A 19 3.65 -2.44 -5.77
N THR A 20 4.68 -2.59 -4.95
CA THR A 20 6.08 -2.58 -5.39
C THR A 20 6.84 -3.73 -4.73
N GLU A 21 7.56 -4.49 -5.55
CA GLU A 21 8.50 -5.52 -5.06
C GLU A 21 9.74 -4.84 -4.48
N LEU A 22 10.05 -5.13 -3.22
CA LEU A 22 11.25 -4.63 -2.53
C LEU A 22 12.41 -5.65 -2.58
N GLY A 23 12.19 -6.83 -3.17
CA GLY A 23 13.13 -7.94 -3.19
C GLY A 23 12.90 -8.94 -2.06
N ALA A 24 13.53 -10.12 -2.16
CA ALA A 24 13.42 -11.20 -1.18
C ALA A 24 11.96 -11.61 -0.84
N GLY A 25 11.05 -11.52 -1.82
CA GLY A 25 9.63 -11.84 -1.63
C GLY A 25 8.81 -10.81 -0.85
N VAL A 26 9.42 -9.66 -0.51
CA VAL A 26 8.74 -8.57 0.21
C VAL A 26 8.02 -7.67 -0.79
N ARG A 27 6.70 -7.50 -0.58
CA ARG A 27 5.86 -6.55 -1.31
C ARG A 27 5.49 -5.36 -0.42
N LEU A 28 5.59 -4.16 -0.97
CA LEU A 28 5.05 -2.93 -0.40
C LEU A 28 3.72 -2.60 -1.07
N LEU A 29 2.63 -2.61 -0.31
CA LEU A 29 1.30 -2.17 -0.75
C LEU A 29 1.01 -0.76 -0.21
N GLY A 30 0.75 0.18 -1.12
CA GLY A 30 0.43 1.56 -0.80
C GLY A 30 -1.05 1.76 -0.41
N CYS A 31 -1.28 2.56 0.63
CA CYS A 31 -2.62 2.95 1.08
C CYS A 31 -2.64 4.45 1.40
N TYR A 32 -3.71 5.15 0.99
CA TYR A 32 -3.96 6.51 1.47
C TYR A 32 -4.30 6.49 2.96
N HIS A 33 -3.84 7.51 3.68
CA HIS A 33 -4.14 7.64 5.11
C HIS A 33 -5.64 7.93 5.32
N PRO A 34 -6.32 7.29 6.29
CA PRO A 34 -7.72 7.55 6.62
C PRO A 34 -7.89 8.86 7.41
N SER A 35 -7.39 9.98 6.88
CA SER A 35 -7.62 11.31 7.43
C SER A 35 -9.03 11.80 7.11
N GLN A 36 -9.55 12.73 7.91
CA GLN A 36 -10.85 13.36 7.67
C GLN A 36 -10.92 13.95 6.24
N GLN A 37 -9.88 14.66 5.79
CA GLN A 37 -9.85 15.23 4.44
C GLN A 37 -10.02 14.14 3.36
N ASN A 38 -9.30 13.02 3.46
CA ASN A 38 -9.41 11.96 2.46
C ASN A 38 -10.78 11.27 2.49
N MET A 39 -11.32 11.05 3.68
CA MET A 39 -12.61 10.38 3.86
C MET A 39 -13.79 11.27 3.42
N PHE A 40 -13.81 12.54 3.83
CA PHE A 40 -14.93 13.45 3.55
C PHE A 40 -14.97 13.91 2.09
N THR A 41 -13.81 14.02 1.43
CA THR A 41 -13.75 14.33 -0.01
C THR A 41 -13.94 13.11 -0.91
N GLY A 42 -14.02 11.90 -0.34
CA GLY A 42 -14.12 10.65 -1.10
C GLY A 42 -12.81 10.22 -1.78
N ARG A 43 -11.68 10.89 -1.51
CA ARG A 43 -10.35 10.45 -1.99
C ARG A 43 -9.96 9.06 -1.45
N LEU A 44 -10.47 8.71 -0.28
CA LEU A 44 -10.49 7.36 0.26
C LEU A 44 -11.89 7.07 0.78
N THR A 45 -12.43 5.89 0.50
CA THR A 45 -13.71 5.45 1.06
C THR A 45 -13.49 4.32 2.09
N PRO A 46 -14.43 4.08 3.01
CA PRO A 46 -14.36 2.92 3.90
C PRO A 46 -14.20 1.59 3.14
N THR A 47 -14.93 1.39 2.05
CA THR A 47 -14.82 0.18 1.22
C THR A 47 -13.42 0.02 0.61
N MET A 48 -12.83 1.09 0.09
CA MET A 48 -11.45 1.05 -0.42
C MET A 48 -10.44 0.69 0.69
N LEU A 49 -10.67 1.17 1.91
CA LEU A 49 -9.84 0.82 3.05
C LEU A 49 -10.00 -0.66 3.43
N ASP A 50 -11.22 -1.21 3.42
CA ASP A 50 -11.42 -2.64 3.69
C ASP A 50 -10.77 -3.50 2.59
N ASP A 51 -10.94 -3.12 1.33
CA ASP A 51 -10.42 -3.85 0.18
C ASP A 51 -8.89 -3.87 0.18
N ILE A 52 -8.20 -2.79 0.54
CA ILE A 52 -6.72 -2.79 0.57
C ILE A 52 -6.15 -3.80 1.58
N PHE A 53 -6.83 -4.03 2.71
CA PHE A 53 -6.40 -5.02 3.69
C PHE A 53 -6.77 -6.44 3.27
N ARG A 54 -7.88 -6.63 2.54
CA ARG A 54 -8.18 -7.93 1.89
C ARG A 54 -7.14 -8.26 0.84
N GLU A 55 -6.71 -7.29 0.04
CA GLU A 55 -5.61 -7.48 -0.91
C GLU A 55 -4.29 -7.76 -0.19
N ALA A 56 -3.99 -7.05 0.91
CA ALA A 56 -2.80 -7.34 1.71
C ALA A 56 -2.77 -8.80 2.22
N LYS A 57 -3.90 -9.30 2.69
CA LYS A 57 -4.08 -10.71 3.11
C LYS A 57 -3.81 -11.69 1.96
N LYS A 58 -4.45 -11.48 0.80
CA LYS A 58 -4.23 -12.29 -0.41
C LYS A 58 -2.77 -12.29 -0.84
N LEU A 59 -2.13 -11.12 -0.85
CA LEU A 59 -0.72 -10.99 -1.18
C LEU A 59 0.13 -11.76 -0.15
N ALA A 60 -0.12 -11.60 1.14
CA ALA A 60 0.62 -12.29 2.20
C ALA A 60 0.32 -13.81 2.28
N GLY A 61 -0.69 -14.31 1.58
CA GLY A 61 -1.08 -15.72 1.63
C GLY A 61 -1.70 -16.13 2.97
N ILE A 62 -2.37 -15.19 3.65
CA ILE A 62 -3.02 -15.41 4.95
C ILE A 62 -4.52 -15.12 4.83
N GLU A 63 -5.36 -16.05 5.30
CA GLU A 63 -6.83 -15.90 5.31
C GLU A 63 -7.32 -15.18 6.58
#